data_AF-A0AAE6CFD9-F1
#
_entry.id   AF-A0AAE6CFD9-F1
#
_cell.length_a   1.000
_cell.length_b   1.000
_cell.length_c   1.000
_cell.angle_alpha   90.00
_cell.angle_beta   90.00
_cell.angle_gamma   90.00
#
_symmetry.space_group_name_H-M   'P 1'
#
loop_
_entity.id
_entity.type
_entity.pdbx_description
1 polymer ?
#
loop_
_entity_poly.entity_id
_entity_poly.type
_entity_poly.pdbx_seq_one_letter_code
_entity_poly.pdbx_strand_id
1 'polypeptide(L)'
;MPQSVRIDDLLIDSARREAKGAHRSVQGQIEHWAKIGQMVERSGVLSYERIRNFLSGEMQIDNLNNDERLMASRTLFDQFIDDDFSSVTDELKERDDSYYGSEDGESIKRYEP
;
A
#
# COMPACT_ATOMS: atom_id res chain seq x y z
N MET A 1 -26.55 13.04 -14.59
CA MET A 1 -26.09 12.04 -15.58
C MET A 1 -24.70 11.59 -15.15
N PRO A 2 -24.37 10.28 -15.18
CA PRO A 2 -23.01 9.84 -14.91
C PRO A 2 -22.06 10.38 -15.98
N GLN A 3 -20.91 10.93 -15.56
CA GLN A 3 -19.84 11.33 -16.48
C GLN A 3 -18.82 10.21 -16.58
N SER A 4 -18.32 9.96 -17.79
CA SER A 4 -17.26 8.97 -18.00
C SER A 4 -15.93 9.55 -17.53
N VAL A 5 -15.23 8.82 -16.68
CA VAL A 5 -13.90 9.14 -16.17
C VAL A 5 -12.95 8.03 -16.59
N ARG A 6 -11.75 8.38 -17.08
CA ARG A 6 -10.70 7.40 -17.37
C ARG A 6 -10.05 6.99 -16.06
N ILE A 7 -9.91 5.69 -15.87
CA ILE A 7 -9.30 5.09 -14.68
C ILE A 7 -8.20 4.15 -15.15
N ASP A 8 -7.14 4.05 -14.34
CA ASP A 8 -6.02 3.15 -14.59
C ASP A 8 -6.45 1.67 -14.63
N ASP A 9 -5.85 0.89 -15.53
CA ASP A 9 -6.21 -0.51 -15.75
C ASP A 9 -5.90 -1.38 -14.52
N LEU A 10 -4.82 -1.08 -13.77
CA LEU A 10 -4.49 -1.80 -12.53
C LEU A 10 -5.57 -1.58 -11.46
N LEU A 11 -6.12 -0.36 -11.37
CA LEU A 11 -7.21 -0.08 -10.44
C LEU A 11 -8.50 -0.80 -10.86
N ILE A 12 -8.77 -0.89 -12.16
CA ILE A 12 -9.92 -1.64 -12.70
C ILE A 12 -9.79 -3.13 -12.37
N ASP A 13 -8.60 -3.71 -12.54
CA ASP A 13 -8.34 -5.12 -12.26
C ASP A 13 -8.40 -5.44 -10.77
N SER A 14 -7.90 -4.53 -9.93
CA SER A 14 -8.06 -4.61 -8.48
C SER A 14 -9.54 -4.58 -8.09
N ALA A 15 -10.30 -3.61 -8.61
CA ALA A 15 -11.74 -3.51 -8.37
C ALA A 15 -12.50 -4.75 -8.84
N ARG A 16 -12.11 -5.35 -9.95
CA ARG A 16 -12.73 -6.58 -10.48
C ARG A 16 -12.53 -7.78 -9.55
N ARG A 17 -11.35 -7.93 -8.95
CA ARG A 17 -11.08 -9.00 -7.98
C ARG A 17 -11.93 -8.83 -6.72
N GLU A 18 -11.95 -7.62 -6.17
CA GLU A 18 -12.69 -7.31 -4.94
C GLU A 18 -14.21 -7.39 -5.14
N ALA A 19 -14.71 -6.87 -6.28
CA ALA A 19 -16.14 -6.84 -6.59
C ALA A 19 -16.79 -8.23 -6.60
N LYS A 20 -16.04 -9.28 -6.99
CA LYS A 20 -16.52 -10.68 -6.97
C LYS A 20 -16.86 -11.14 -5.56
N GLY A 21 -15.95 -10.91 -4.61
CA GLY A 21 -16.15 -11.30 -3.20
C GLY A 21 -17.22 -10.45 -2.51
N ALA A 22 -17.34 -9.18 -2.91
CA ALA A 22 -18.32 -8.26 -2.36
C ALA A 22 -19.72 -8.31 -3.02
N HIS A 23 -19.92 -9.17 -4.03
CA HIS A 23 -21.14 -9.21 -4.85
C HIS A 23 -21.55 -7.85 -5.45
N ARG A 24 -20.56 -7.07 -5.93
CA ARG A 24 -20.79 -5.75 -6.57
C ARG A 24 -20.39 -5.77 -8.04
N SER A 25 -20.82 -4.76 -8.79
CA SER A 25 -20.22 -4.47 -10.09
C SER A 25 -18.84 -3.82 -9.91
N VAL A 26 -17.99 -3.86 -10.93
CA VAL A 26 -16.67 -3.19 -10.91
C VAL A 26 -16.83 -1.69 -10.62
N GLN A 27 -17.77 -1.03 -11.32
CA GLN A 27 -18.11 0.36 -11.08
C GLN A 27 -18.59 0.57 -9.63
N GLY A 28 -19.48 -0.28 -9.13
CA GLY A 28 -20.01 -0.17 -7.77
C GLY A 28 -18.93 -0.36 -6.70
N GLN A 29 -17.92 -1.18 -6.97
CA GLN A 29 -16.77 -1.35 -6.09
C GLN A 29 -15.87 -0.11 -6.07
N ILE A 30 -15.61 0.50 -7.23
CA ILE A 30 -14.86 1.77 -7.33
C ILE A 30 -15.60 2.89 -6.61
N GLU A 31 -16.93 3.01 -6.81
CA GLU A 31 -17.75 4.00 -6.11
C GLU A 31 -17.75 3.78 -4.58
N HIS A 32 -17.72 2.52 -4.14
CA HIS A 32 -17.63 2.19 -2.72
C HIS A 32 -16.32 2.66 -2.10
N TRP A 33 -15.18 2.37 -2.75
CA TRP A 33 -13.87 2.87 -2.31
C TRP A 33 -13.80 4.39 -2.31
N ALA A 34 -14.34 5.05 -3.35
CA ALA A 34 -14.38 6.51 -3.40
C ALA A 34 -15.18 7.12 -2.24
N LYS A 35 -16.32 6.52 -1.85
CA LYS A 35 -17.10 6.95 -0.69
C LYS A 35 -16.33 6.79 0.62
N ILE A 36 -15.63 5.67 0.80
CA ILE A 36 -14.77 5.46 1.97
C ILE A 36 -13.66 6.52 2.00
N GLY A 37 -12.98 6.77 0.87
CA GLY A 37 -11.94 7.81 0.76
C GLY A 37 -12.46 9.18 1.18
N GLN A 38 -13.65 9.59 0.71
CA GLN A 38 -14.28 10.84 1.14
C GLN A 38 -14.57 10.90 2.63
N MET A 39 -15.02 9.79 3.24
CA MET A 39 -15.27 9.73 4.69
C MET A 39 -13.97 9.85 5.48
N VAL A 40 -12.91 9.17 5.04
CA VAL A 40 -11.59 9.22 5.64
C VAL A 40 -11.04 10.66 5.60
N GLU A 41 -11.07 11.31 4.44
CA GLU A 41 -10.61 12.70 4.30
C GLU A 41 -11.40 13.67 5.19
N ARG A 42 -12.74 13.54 5.24
CA ARG A 42 -13.59 14.43 6.03
C ARG A 42 -13.46 14.22 7.53
N SER A 43 -13.18 13.00 7.97
CA SER A 43 -13.04 12.68 9.39
C SER A 43 -11.72 13.17 9.99
N GLY A 44 -10.71 13.46 9.16
CA GLY A 44 -9.37 13.87 9.62
C GLY A 44 -8.60 12.76 10.34
N VAL A 45 -9.09 11.51 10.31
CA VAL A 45 -8.43 10.35 10.92
C VAL A 45 -7.09 10.06 10.25
N LEU A 46 -7.02 10.28 8.94
CA LEU A 46 -5.81 10.19 8.14
C LEU A 46 -5.59 11.51 7.41
N SER A 47 -4.53 12.22 7.77
CA SER A 47 -4.11 13.40 7.02
C SER A 47 -3.10 12.99 5.95
N TYR A 48 -3.54 13.03 4.68
CA TYR A 48 -2.65 12.79 3.56
C TYR A 48 -1.48 13.79 3.52
N GLU A 49 -1.70 15.03 3.96
CA GLU A 49 -0.65 16.04 4.07
C GLU A 49 0.44 15.63 5.07
N ARG A 50 0.06 15.10 6.24
CA ARG A 50 1.02 14.62 7.24
C ARG A 50 1.81 13.42 6.74
N ILE A 51 1.13 12.47 6.10
CA ILE A 51 1.78 11.32 5.46
C ILE A 51 2.77 11.81 4.40
N ARG A 52 2.38 12.77 3.54
CA ARG A 52 3.26 13.34 2.52
C ARG A 52 4.47 14.06 3.11
N ASN A 53 4.28 14.85 4.16
CA ASN A 53 5.37 15.56 4.84
C ASN A 53 6.34 14.56 5.48
N PHE A 54 5.84 13.45 6.01
CA PHE A 54 6.68 12.35 6.48
C PHE A 54 7.48 11.70 5.34
N LEU A 55 6.81 11.33 4.23
CA LEU A 55 7.46 10.72 3.07
C LEU A 55 8.51 11.64 2.43
N SER A 56 8.33 12.96 2.54
CA SER A 56 9.26 13.97 2.03
C SER A 56 10.41 14.29 3.00
N GLY A 57 10.44 13.65 4.18
CA GLY A 57 11.45 13.89 5.22
C GLY A 57 11.25 15.17 6.03
N GLU A 58 10.14 15.90 5.79
CA GLU A 58 9.80 17.15 6.48
C GLU A 58 9.13 16.90 7.85
N MET A 59 8.74 15.66 8.14
CA MET A 59 8.14 15.25 9.40
C MET A 59 8.75 13.95 9.92
N GLN A 60 9.03 13.88 11.22
CA GLN A 60 9.50 12.66 11.87
C GLN A 60 8.35 11.67 12.12
N ILE A 61 8.64 10.36 12.06
CA ILE A 61 7.66 9.28 12.26
C ILE A 61 6.92 9.36 13.60
N ASP A 62 7.59 9.88 14.64
CA ASP A 62 7.01 9.99 15.99
C ASP A 62 5.79 10.92 16.03
N ASN A 63 5.71 11.87 15.10
CA ASN A 63 4.59 12.79 14.99
C ASN A 63 3.37 12.16 14.30
N LEU A 64 3.52 11.04 13.58
CA LEU A 64 2.38 10.36 12.97
C LEU A 64 1.59 9.58 14.02
N ASN A 65 0.26 9.60 13.90
CA ASN A 65 -0.59 8.70 14.68
C ASN A 65 -0.47 7.25 14.17
N ASN A 66 -1.00 6.26 14.91
CA ASN A 66 -0.84 4.85 14.55
C ASN A 66 -1.39 4.50 13.16
N ASP A 67 -2.53 5.07 12.78
CA ASP A 67 -3.16 4.83 11.48
C ASP A 67 -2.34 5.48 10.35
N GLU A 68 -1.82 6.69 10.58
CA GLU A 68 -0.93 7.41 9.67
C GLU A 68 0.40 6.68 9.47
N ARG A 69 0.97 6.08 10.53
CA ARG A 69 2.20 5.26 10.44
C ARG A 69 1.98 4.02 9.59
N LEU A 70 0.85 3.33 9.75
CA LEU A 70 0.51 2.15 8.95
C LEU A 70 0.34 2.50 7.47
N MET A 71 -0.29 3.64 7.18
CA MET A 71 -0.44 4.12 5.81
C MET A 71 0.88 4.57 5.19
N ALA A 72 1.72 5.27 5.97
CA ALA A 72 3.02 5.70 5.52
C ALA A 72 3.95 4.51 5.23
N SER A 73 3.97 3.49 6.09
CA SER A 73 4.76 2.28 5.85
C SER A 73 4.29 1.57 4.59
N ARG A 74 2.98 1.38 4.40
CA ARG A 74 2.43 0.78 3.18
C ARG A 74 2.76 1.58 1.92
N THR A 75 2.68 2.91 1.99
CA THR A 75 3.03 3.79 0.87
C THR A 75 4.51 3.69 0.52
N LEU A 76 5.40 3.64 1.52
CA LEU A 76 6.82 3.37 1.30
C LEU A 76 7.02 1.99 0.66
N PHE A 77 6.35 0.95 1.17
CA PHE A 77 6.43 -0.38 0.56
C PHE A 77 5.97 -0.37 -0.90
N ASP A 78 4.83 0.23 -1.23
CA ASP A 78 4.35 0.30 -2.61
C ASP A 78 5.28 1.14 -3.51
N GLN A 79 5.90 2.19 -3.00
CA GLN A 79 6.91 2.98 -3.74
C GLN A 79 8.21 2.22 -3.94
N PHE A 80 8.65 1.43 -2.95
CA PHE A 80 9.88 0.66 -3.04
C PHE A 80 9.71 -0.71 -3.70
N ILE A 81 8.48 -1.21 -3.90
CA ILE A 81 8.23 -2.46 -4.65
C ILE A 81 8.67 -2.33 -6.12
N ASP A 82 8.75 -1.11 -6.66
CA ASP A 82 9.33 -0.86 -7.99
C ASP A 82 10.88 -0.96 -8.00
N ASP A 83 11.53 -0.78 -6.85
CA ASP A 83 12.96 -1.02 -6.71
C ASP A 83 13.16 -2.49 -6.30
N ASP A 84 13.70 -3.28 -7.23
CA ASP A 84 13.97 -4.70 -7.04
C ASP A 84 14.76 -4.95 -5.73
N PHE A 85 14.05 -5.40 -4.70
CA PHE A 85 14.61 -5.78 -3.40
C PHE A 85 15.54 -7.02 -3.51
N SER A 86 15.69 -7.63 -4.70
CA SER A 86 16.67 -8.69 -4.95
C SER A 86 18.06 -8.27 -4.47
N SER A 87 18.48 -7.03 -4.72
CA SER A 87 19.80 -6.51 -4.34
C SER A 87 20.03 -6.54 -2.82
N VAL A 88 19.03 -6.14 -2.03
CA VAL A 88 19.10 -6.17 -0.55
C VAL A 88 19.09 -7.61 -0.06
N THR A 89 18.30 -8.50 -0.67
CA THR A 89 18.31 -9.92 -0.31
C THR A 89 19.60 -10.62 -0.69
N ASP A 90 20.25 -10.21 -1.78
CA ASP A 90 21.51 -10.79 -2.25
C ASP A 90 22.69 -10.30 -1.40
N GLU A 91 22.70 -9.04 -0.97
CA GLU A 91 23.68 -8.53 0.00
C GLU A 91 23.60 -9.26 1.35
N LEU A 92 22.38 -9.56 1.83
CA LEU A 92 22.18 -10.29 3.08
C LEU A 92 22.63 -11.76 2.97
N LYS A 93 22.41 -12.40 1.81
CA LYS A 93 22.94 -13.74 1.51
C LYS A 93 24.47 -13.73 1.48
N GLU A 94 25.09 -12.71 0.91
CA GLU A 94 26.56 -12.61 0.81
C GLU A 94 27.23 -12.42 2.18
N ARG A 95 26.51 -11.81 3.12
CA ARG A 95 26.98 -11.55 4.48
C ARG A 95 26.69 -12.66 5.49
N ASP A 96 26.03 -13.74 5.06
CA ASP A 96 25.62 -14.85 5.93
C ASP A 96 24.70 -14.40 7.08
N ASP A 97 23.95 -13.31 6.86
CA ASP A 97 23.07 -12.71 7.85
C ASP A 97 21.66 -13.32 7.71
N SER A 98 21.03 -13.65 8.84
CA SER A 98 19.68 -14.22 8.82
C SER A 98 18.67 -13.21 8.27
N TYR A 99 17.88 -13.62 7.27
CA TYR A 99 16.86 -12.76 6.66
C TYR A 99 15.51 -13.45 6.60
N TYR A 100 14.46 -12.64 6.48
CA TYR A 100 13.10 -13.11 6.28
C TYR A 100 12.72 -12.89 4.82
N GLY A 101 12.38 -13.98 4.13
CA GLY A 101 11.96 -13.95 2.74
C GLY A 101 10.58 -14.57 2.57
N SER A 102 9.90 -14.20 1.49
CA SER A 102 8.71 -14.92 1.04
C SER A 102 8.98 -15.54 -0.33
N GLU A 103 8.93 -16.87 -0.43
CA GLU A 103 9.12 -17.58 -1.69
C GLU A 103 7.94 -17.34 -2.66
N ASP A 104 6.73 -17.18 -2.11
CA ASP A 104 5.48 -17.18 -2.89
C ASP A 104 4.52 -16.02 -2.54
N GLY A 105 4.94 -15.08 -1.69
CA GLY A 105 4.10 -14.00 -1.17
C GLY A 105 3.09 -14.41 -0.08
N GLU A 106 2.94 -15.71 0.20
CA GLU A 106 1.98 -16.24 1.18
C GLU A 106 2.59 -16.67 2.52
N SER A 107 3.90 -16.97 2.56
CA SER A 107 4.58 -17.40 3.79
C SER A 107 5.91 -16.69 3.97
N ILE A 108 6.16 -16.18 5.19
CA ILE A 108 7.44 -15.59 5.58
C ILE A 108 8.27 -16.69 6.24
N LYS A 109 9.40 -17.06 5.62
CA LYS A 109 10.36 -18.02 6.16
C LYS A 109 11.59 -17.28 6.66
N ARG A 110 12.10 -17.70 7.81
CA ARG A 110 13.41 -17.29 8.31
C ARG A 110 14.46 -18.18 7.66
N TYR A 111 15.42 -17.57 6.98
CA TYR A 111 16.63 -18.25 6.53
C TYR A 111 17.72 -17.96 7.55
N GLU A 112 18.21 -19.03 8.18
CA GLU A 112 19.46 -19.00 8.93
C GLU A 112 20.61 -19.31 7.96
N PRO A 113 21.82 -18.79 8.21
CA PRO A 113 23.00 -19.11 7.43
C PRO A 113 23.27 -20.62 7.30
#